data_AF-A0A957YP22-F1
#
_entry.id   AF-A0A957YP22-F1
#
_cell.length_a   1.000
_cell.length_b   1.000
_cell.length_c   1.000
_cell.angle_alpha   90.00
_cell.angle_beta   90.00
_cell.angle_gamma   90.00
#
_symmetry.space_group_name_H-M   'P 1'
#
loop_
_entity.id
_entity.type
_entity.pdbx_description
1 polymer ?
#
loop_
_entity_poly.entity_id
_entity_poly.type
_entity_poly.pdbx_seq_one_letter_code
_entity_poly.pdbx_strand_id
1 'polypeptide(L)' 'MVVPQTLEGLIIREPQIRDGRPIIAGTGVTVRTIVGYYKLGYTPEETAAEMDLH' A
#
# COMPACT_ATOMS: atom_id res chain seq x y z
N MET A 1 -22.63 -10.84 -1.58
CA MET A 1 -21.54 -11.82 -1.73
C MET A 1 -20.25 -11.01 -1.84
N VAL A 2 -19.41 -11.00 -0.82
CA VAL A 2 -18.11 -10.32 -0.87
C VAL A 2 -17.15 -11.28 -1.54
N VAL A 3 -16.67 -10.92 -2.74
CA VAL A 3 -15.63 -11.70 -3.41
C VAL A 3 -14.34 -11.47 -2.63
N PRO A 4 -13.66 -12.51 -2.12
CA PRO A 4 -12.39 -12.32 -1.43
C PRO A 4 -11.40 -11.73 -2.43
N GLN A 5 -10.88 -10.56 -2.10
CA GLN A 5 -9.79 -9.96 -2.85
C GLN A 5 -8.55 -10.81 -2.61
N THR A 6 -7.94 -11.33 -3.67
CA THR A 6 -6.70 -12.07 -3.58
C THR A 6 -5.55 -11.10 -3.33
N LEU A 7 -4.56 -11.50 -2.51
CA LEU A 7 -3.37 -10.68 -2.24
C LEU A 7 -2.53 -10.41 -3.50
N GLU A 8 -2.69 -11.26 -4.50
CA GLU A 8 -2.02 -11.21 -5.79
C GLU A 8 -2.24 -9.86 -6.48
N GLY A 9 -1.14 -9.21 -6.87
CA GLY A 9 -1.20 -7.95 -7.62
C GLY A 9 -1.47 -6.70 -6.79
N LEU A 10 -1.65 -6.78 -5.47
CA LEU A 10 -1.81 -5.58 -4.62
C LEU A 10 -0.51 -4.79 -4.45
N ILE A 11 0.65 -5.44 -4.62
CA ILE A 11 1.95 -4.79 -4.63
C ILE A 11 2.54 -4.92 -6.03
N ILE A 12 2.72 -3.78 -6.70
CA ILE A 12 3.28 -3.71 -8.05
C ILE A 12 4.54 -2.86 -8.09
N ARG A 13 5.23 -2.89 -9.22
CA ARG A 13 6.37 -2.02 -9.52
C ARG A 13 6.10 -1.31 -10.84
N GLU A 14 6.08 0.01 -10.80
CA GLU A 14 5.94 0.84 -11.99
C GLU A 14 7.21 1.65 -12.17
N PRO A 15 8.03 1.42 -13.22
CA PRO A 15 9.29 2.13 -13.42
C PRO A 15 9.16 3.66 -13.42
N GLN A 16 7.99 4.15 -13.82
CA GLN A 16 7.67 5.59 -13.89
C GLN A 16 7.30 6.19 -12.53
N ILE A 17 6.97 5.37 -11.53
CA ILE A 17 6.58 5.81 -10.19
C ILE A 17 7.68 5.46 -9.19
N ARG A 18 8.18 6.48 -8.48
CA ARG A 18 9.13 6.31 -7.37
C ARG A 18 10.34 5.42 -7.72
N ASP A 19 10.82 5.49 -8.96
CA ASP A 19 11.97 4.72 -9.48
C ASP A 19 11.75 3.20 -9.42
N GLY A 20 10.54 2.73 -9.74
CA GLY A 20 10.21 1.30 -9.78
C GLY A 20 10.14 0.60 -8.42
N ARG A 21 10.12 1.37 -7.32
CA ARG A 21 9.96 0.81 -5.98
C ARG A 21 8.59 0.14 -5.83
N PRO A 22 8.47 -0.91 -5.00
CA PRO A 22 7.18 -1.52 -4.71
C PRO A 22 6.18 -0.50 -4.17
N ILE A 23 5.02 -0.42 -4.81
CA ILE A 23 3.88 0.44 -4.45
C ILE A 23 2.63 -0.41 -4.26
N ILE A 24 1.66 0.12 -3.53
CA ILE A 24 0.30 -0.39 -3.55
C ILE A 24 -0.31 -0.06 -4.92
N ALA A 25 -0.90 -1.08 -5.54
CA ALA A 25 -1.51 -0.96 -6.86
C ALA A 25 -2.59 0.12 -6.86
N GLY A 26 -2.59 0.98 -7.89
CA GLY A 26 -3.59 2.02 -8.07
C GLY A 26 -3.40 3.30 -7.24
N THR A 27 -2.36 3.40 -6.39
CA THR A 27 -2.15 4.60 -5.56
C THR A 27 -0.81 5.30 -5.81
N GLY A 28 0.29 4.55 -5.84
CA GLY A 28 1.65 5.10 -5.81
C GLY A 28 2.24 5.25 -4.39
N VAL A 29 1.49 4.85 -3.36
CA VAL A 29 2.00 4.73 -1.99
C VAL A 29 3.01 3.60 -1.95
N THR A 30 4.24 3.89 -1.53
CA THR A 30 5.28 2.86 -1.45
C THR A 30 5.06 1.93 -0.27
N VAL A 31 5.40 0.66 -0.42
CA VAL A 31 5.39 -0.33 0.68
C VAL A 31 6.26 0.14 1.85
N ARG A 32 7.37 0.84 1.55
CA ARG A 32 8.24 1.45 2.57
C ARG A 32 7.50 2.47 3.44
N THR A 33 6.57 3.24 2.88
CA THR A 33 5.77 4.22 3.64
C THR A 33 4.90 3.49 4.65
N ILE A 34 4.18 2.45 4.23
CA ILE A 34 3.33 1.62 5.11
C ILE A 34 4.16 0.99 6.24
N VAL A 35 5.32 0.41 5.91
CA VAL A 35 6.23 -0.15 6.92
C VAL A 35 6.74 0.91 7.91
N GLY A 36 6.91 2.17 7.47
CA GLY A 36 7.26 3.28 8.34
C GLY A 36 6.18 3.55 9.39
N TYR A 37 4.92 3.62 8.97
CA TYR A 37 3.77 3.84 9.87
C TYR A 37 3.55 2.69 10.83
N TYR A 38 3.65 1.45 10.33
CA TYR A 38 3.62 0.25 11.18
C TYR A 38 4.68 0.33 12.29
N LYS A 39 5.90 0.75 11.97
CA LYS A 39 6.99 0.91 12.95
C LYS A 39 6.76 2.05 13.95
N LEU A 40 5.96 3.05 13.60
CA LEU A 40 5.54 4.11 14.51
C LEU A 40 4.38 3.70 15.42
N GLY A 41 3.84 2.48 15.25
CA GLY A 41 2.74 1.95 16.06
C GLY A 41 1.35 2.19 15.50
N TYR A 42 1.23 2.66 14.26
CA TYR A 42 -0.08 2.83 13.61
C TYR A 42 -0.69 1.46 13.30
N THR A 43 -2.00 1.36 13.48
CA THR A 43 -2.77 0.20 13.03
C THR A 43 -2.91 0.18 11.51
N PRO A 44 -3.26 -0.98 10.90
CA PRO A 44 -3.57 -1.04 9.48
C PRO A 44 -4.67 -0.07 9.06
N GLU A 45 -5.72 0.08 9.88
CA GLU A 45 -6.87 0.94 9.61
C GLU A 45 -6.49 2.42 9.64
N GLU A 46 -5.71 2.85 10.64
CA GLU A 46 -5.19 4.23 10.70
C GLU A 46 -4.22 4.53 9.56
N THR A 47 -3.36 3.56 9.21
CA THR A 47 -2.43 3.68 8.09
C THR A 47 -3.19 3.84 6.78
N ALA A 48 -4.25 3.05 6.58
CA ALA A 48 -5.10 3.13 5.41
C ALA A 48 -5.82 4.48 5.33
N ALA A 49 -6.38 4.97 6.44
CA ALA A 49 -7.03 6.27 6.50
C ALA A 49 -6.06 7.43 6.20
N GLU A 50 -4.85 7.42 6.78
CA GLU A 50 -3.85 8.47 6.55
C GLU A 50 -3.34 8.50 5.11
N MET A 51 -3.26 7.34 4.46
CA MET A 51 -2.75 7.19 3.10
C MET A 51 -3.86 7.12 2.04
N ASP A 52 -5.12 7.34 2.43
CA ASP A 52 -6.31 7.22 1.58
C ASP A 52 -6.36 5.89 0.79
N LEU A 53 -5.99 4.78 1.46
CA LEU A 53 -6.10 3.43 0.94
C LEU A 53 -7.49 2.87 1.30
N HIS A 54 -8.32 2.57 0.30
CA HIS A 54 -9.69 2.06 0.47
C HIS A 54 -9.96 0.82 -0.38
#